data_AF-A0A7S0PQV2-F1
#
_entry.id   AF-A0A7S0PQV2-F1
#
_cell.length_a   1.000
_cell.length_b   1.000
_cell.length_c   1.000
_cell.angle_alpha   90.00
_cell.angle_beta   90.00
_cell.angle_gamma   90.00
#
_symmetry.space_group_name_H-M   'P 1'
#
loop_
_entity.id
_entity.type
_entity.pdbx_description
1 polymer ?
#
loop_
_entity_poly.entity_id
_entity_poly.type
_entity_poly.pdbx_seq_one_letter_code
_entity_poly.pdbx_strand_id
1 'polypeptide(L)'
;MDPGTFDEEKLRAFMRAGVNRVSLGVQSFDDDVLKLAGRSHDAREVERAIEMMSTCAVPRWSADLISGLPGVNAGTWRTSLERVIAAGADHVSVYDLQVEAGTAFYRWYGEDATGKDAKEGLPSEDESADMFRDASATLGAAGYEHYEVSSYAKPGARCKHNQIYWQNASWYGFGMSATSHVNGERVARPRKMGDYYAYVDALERGENTGAISTGGDASDALFEHIMLRLRTSDGMNLDKVTERFGEQATKEIDDAVAPFLGEYARYETSAEDGSRILRLNDLEGFL
;
A
#
# COMPACT_ATOMS: atom_id res chain seq x y z
N MET A 1 1.65 -13.19 -0.01
CA MET A 1 1.59 -14.65 0.18
C MET A 1 0.77 -14.87 1.42
N ASP A 2 -0.21 -15.76 1.34
CA ASP A 2 -1.10 -16.02 2.47
C ASP A 2 -0.53 -17.17 3.31
N PRO A 3 -0.43 -17.02 4.64
CA PRO A 3 -0.09 -18.12 5.53
C PRO A 3 -0.96 -19.36 5.25
N GLY A 4 -0.37 -20.55 5.36
CA GLY A 4 -1.04 -21.83 5.07
C GLY A 4 -1.12 -22.22 3.58
N THR A 5 -0.75 -21.34 2.64
CA THR A 5 -0.87 -21.61 1.18
C THR A 5 0.44 -22.00 0.47
N PHE A 6 1.51 -22.15 1.24
CA PHE A 6 2.84 -22.50 0.76
C PHE A 6 3.64 -23.31 1.79
N ASP A 7 4.67 -23.99 1.30
CA ASP A 7 5.64 -24.73 2.09
C ASP A 7 7.07 -24.29 1.74
N GLU A 8 8.05 -24.88 2.42
CA GLU A 8 9.47 -24.59 2.17
C GLU A 8 9.91 -24.94 0.74
N GLU A 9 9.38 -26.02 0.16
CA GLU A 9 9.78 -26.44 -1.19
C GLU A 9 9.42 -25.36 -2.20
N LYS A 10 8.17 -24.89 -2.15
CA LYS A 10 7.66 -23.82 -2.99
C LYS A 10 8.40 -22.51 -2.75
N LEU A 11 8.67 -22.16 -1.49
CA LEU A 11 9.41 -20.94 -1.17
C LEU A 11 10.85 -20.98 -1.70
N ARG A 12 11.57 -22.10 -1.54
CA ARG A 12 12.90 -22.30 -2.12
C ARG A 12 12.86 -22.28 -3.64
N ALA A 13 11.80 -22.79 -4.27
CA ALA A 13 11.62 -22.69 -5.71
C ALA A 13 11.52 -21.24 -6.18
N PHE A 14 10.79 -20.39 -5.47
CA PHE A 14 10.74 -18.95 -5.75
C PHE A 14 12.12 -18.28 -5.61
N MET A 15 12.88 -18.61 -4.56
CA MET A 15 14.23 -18.07 -4.38
C MET A 15 15.15 -18.48 -5.53
N ARG A 16 15.09 -19.75 -5.97
CA ARG A 16 15.83 -20.24 -7.15
C ARG A 16 15.41 -19.54 -8.45
N ALA A 17 14.16 -19.13 -8.56
CA ALA A 17 13.64 -18.37 -9.69
C ALA A 17 14.05 -16.87 -9.65
N GLY A 18 14.75 -16.42 -8.60
CA GLY A 18 15.21 -15.05 -8.47
C GLY A 18 14.25 -14.10 -7.74
N VAL A 19 13.18 -14.62 -7.13
CA VAL A 19 12.35 -13.82 -6.23
C VAL A 19 13.21 -13.36 -5.04
N ASN A 20 13.20 -12.05 -4.79
CA ASN A 20 14.07 -11.42 -3.79
C ASN A 20 13.30 -10.65 -2.70
N ARG A 21 11.96 -10.70 -2.73
CA ARG A 21 11.07 -10.13 -1.72
C ARG A 21 9.80 -10.97 -1.60
N VAL A 22 9.33 -11.19 -0.38
CA VAL A 22 8.03 -11.80 -0.10
C VAL A 22 7.18 -10.85 0.76
N SER A 23 5.93 -10.57 0.35
CA SER A 23 4.93 -9.92 1.21
C SER A 23 4.13 -11.00 1.91
N LEU A 24 4.05 -11.00 3.23
CA LEU A 24 3.29 -11.97 4.02
C LEU A 24 2.03 -11.29 4.57
N GLY A 25 0.86 -11.83 4.21
CA GLY A 25 -0.42 -11.31 4.66
C GLY A 25 -0.76 -11.74 6.09
N VAL A 26 -0.12 -11.14 7.09
CA VAL A 26 -0.23 -11.49 8.51
C VAL A 26 -1.57 -11.05 9.11
N GLN A 27 -1.94 -9.79 8.89
CA GLN A 27 -3.15 -9.11 9.34
C GLN A 27 -3.26 -8.92 10.85
N SER A 28 -3.14 -9.99 11.62
CA SER A 28 -3.16 -10.02 13.09
C SER A 28 -2.47 -11.29 13.59
N PHE A 29 -1.98 -11.26 14.84
CA PHE A 29 -1.53 -12.47 15.56
C PHE A 29 -2.58 -13.01 16.54
N ASP A 30 -3.83 -12.54 16.43
CA ASP A 30 -4.95 -12.96 17.24
C ASP A 30 -5.93 -13.82 16.43
N ASP A 31 -6.19 -15.05 16.88
CA ASP A 31 -7.02 -16.04 16.17
C ASP A 31 -8.49 -15.58 16.03
N ASP A 32 -9.03 -14.89 17.04
CA ASP A 32 -10.41 -14.41 17.00
C ASP A 32 -10.54 -13.26 16.00
N VAL A 33 -9.57 -12.35 15.95
CA VAL A 33 -9.49 -11.29 14.93
C VAL A 33 -9.40 -11.91 13.52
N LEU A 34 -8.50 -12.85 13.29
CA LEU A 34 -8.31 -13.49 11.99
C LEU A 34 -9.59 -14.18 11.51
N LYS A 35 -10.28 -14.88 12.42
CA LYS A 35 -11.56 -15.53 12.15
C LYS A 35 -12.67 -14.52 11.83
N LEU A 36 -12.78 -13.44 12.59
CA LEU A 36 -13.75 -12.36 12.33
C LEU A 36 -13.48 -11.61 11.03
N ALA A 37 -12.21 -11.52 10.63
CA ALA A 37 -11.75 -11.00 9.35
C ALA A 37 -11.98 -11.96 8.17
N GLY A 38 -12.45 -13.19 8.42
CA GLY A 38 -12.68 -14.21 7.41
C GLY A 38 -11.40 -14.81 6.82
N ARG A 39 -10.29 -14.76 7.56
CA ARG A 39 -9.02 -15.38 7.13
C ARG A 39 -9.10 -16.89 7.31
N SER A 40 -8.49 -17.60 6.36
CA SER A 40 -8.41 -19.07 6.38
C SER A 40 -7.28 -19.59 7.25
N HIS A 41 -6.40 -18.70 7.73
CA HIS A 41 -5.23 -19.04 8.53
C HIS A 41 -5.37 -18.58 9.97
N ASP A 42 -4.63 -19.25 10.86
CA ASP A 42 -4.51 -18.90 12.28
C ASP A 42 -3.13 -18.29 12.61
N ALA A 43 -2.94 -17.84 13.85
CA ALA A 43 -1.70 -17.24 14.31
C ALA A 43 -0.51 -18.23 14.27
N ARG A 44 -0.76 -19.53 14.41
CA ARG A 44 0.30 -20.55 14.33
C ARG A 44 0.80 -20.72 12.90
N GLU A 45 -0.09 -20.63 11.92
CA GLU A 45 0.28 -20.64 10.51
C GLU A 45 1.03 -19.38 10.10
N VAL A 46 0.68 -18.22 10.67
CA VAL A 46 1.48 -16.99 10.56
C VAL A 46 2.89 -17.22 11.11
N GLU A 47 3.02 -17.71 12.34
CA GLU A 47 4.33 -17.98 12.97
C GLU A 47 5.18 -18.95 12.14
N ARG A 48 4.58 -20.04 11.64
CA ARG A 48 5.27 -21.00 10.78
C ARG A 48 5.71 -20.36 9.46
N ALA A 49 4.87 -19.52 8.86
CA ALA A 49 5.22 -18.81 7.64
C ALA A 49 6.41 -17.85 7.85
N ILE A 50 6.47 -17.18 9.01
CA ILE A 50 7.60 -16.33 9.42
C ILE A 50 8.87 -17.17 9.59
N GLU A 51 8.79 -18.32 10.28
CA GLU A 51 9.93 -19.24 10.44
C GLU A 51 10.48 -19.69 9.08
N MET A 52 9.59 -20.00 8.12
CA MET A 52 10.00 -20.36 6.77
C MET A 52 10.75 -19.24 6.04
N MET A 53 10.47 -17.95 6.32
CA MET A 53 11.23 -16.84 5.71
C MET A 53 12.71 -16.94 6.07
N SER A 54 12.99 -17.24 7.35
CA SER A 54 14.36 -17.45 7.84
C SER A 54 14.97 -18.75 7.29
N THR A 55 14.27 -19.87 7.42
CA THR A 55 14.76 -21.21 7.02
C THR A 55 15.02 -21.33 5.51
N CYS A 56 14.28 -20.58 4.70
CA CYS A 56 14.48 -20.50 3.25
C CYS A 56 15.44 -19.38 2.82
N ALA A 57 16.00 -18.62 3.77
CA ALA A 57 16.87 -17.48 3.53
C ALA A 57 16.26 -16.47 2.54
N VAL A 58 14.99 -16.11 2.76
CA VAL A 58 14.29 -15.10 1.96
C VAL A 58 15.05 -13.77 2.11
N PRO A 59 15.53 -13.15 1.02
CA PRO A 59 16.43 -12.00 1.13
C PRO A 59 15.80 -10.76 1.78
N ARG A 60 14.50 -10.54 1.54
CA ARG A 60 13.69 -9.51 2.17
C ARG A 60 12.26 -9.97 2.33
N TRP A 61 11.61 -9.63 3.43
CA TRP A 61 10.18 -9.88 3.56
C TRP A 61 9.44 -8.74 4.26
N SER A 62 8.13 -8.67 4.01
CA SER A 62 7.24 -7.75 4.71
C SER A 62 6.11 -8.46 5.42
N ALA A 63 5.63 -7.83 6.49
CA ALA A 63 4.38 -8.19 7.15
C ALA A 63 3.32 -7.16 6.80
N ASP A 64 2.19 -7.62 6.27
CA ASP A 64 1.04 -6.78 6.00
C ASP A 64 0.06 -6.92 7.18
N LEU A 65 -0.28 -5.80 7.82
CA LEU A 65 -1.22 -5.68 8.95
C LEU A 65 -2.41 -4.81 8.52
N ILE A 66 -3.56 -5.02 9.16
CA ILE A 66 -4.77 -4.22 8.91
C ILE A 66 -5.30 -3.69 10.24
N SER A 67 -5.33 -2.37 10.42
CA SER A 67 -6.01 -1.70 11.53
C SER A 67 -7.51 -1.67 11.31
N GLY A 68 -8.30 -1.40 12.34
CA GLY A 68 -9.76 -1.32 12.20
C GLY A 68 -10.45 -2.66 11.94
N LEU A 69 -9.73 -3.80 11.99
CA LEU A 69 -10.36 -5.11 11.86
C LEU A 69 -11.33 -5.38 13.04
N PRO A 70 -12.42 -6.13 12.79
CA PRO A 70 -13.36 -6.50 13.84
C PRO A 70 -12.66 -7.30 14.94
N GLY A 71 -12.87 -6.91 16.20
CA GLY A 71 -12.25 -7.54 17.38
C GLY A 71 -10.83 -7.05 17.69
N VAL A 72 -10.21 -6.22 16.85
CA VAL A 72 -8.95 -5.57 17.21
C VAL A 72 -9.20 -4.54 18.28
N ASN A 73 -8.32 -4.52 19.28
CA ASN A 73 -8.24 -3.47 20.29
C ASN A 73 -6.78 -3.04 20.45
N ALA A 74 -6.53 -1.99 21.23
CA ALA A 74 -5.18 -1.48 21.45
C ALA A 74 -4.17 -2.55 21.89
N GLY A 75 -4.57 -3.52 22.71
CA GLY A 75 -3.70 -4.60 23.19
C GLY A 75 -3.34 -5.63 22.11
N THR A 76 -4.33 -6.11 21.35
CA THR A 76 -4.09 -7.07 20.26
C THR A 76 -3.35 -6.42 19.09
N TRP A 77 -3.64 -5.15 18.82
CA TRP A 77 -2.89 -4.32 17.88
C TRP A 77 -1.42 -4.18 18.29
N ARG A 78 -1.19 -3.78 19.55
CA ARG A 78 0.15 -3.61 20.08
C ARG A 78 0.98 -4.89 19.97
N THR A 79 0.39 -6.01 20.39
CA THR A 79 1.00 -7.33 20.33
C THR A 79 1.39 -7.71 18.90
N SER A 80 0.55 -7.39 17.93
CA SER A 80 0.83 -7.70 16.52
C SER A 80 2.05 -6.92 16.00
N LEU A 81 2.13 -5.63 16.32
CA LEU A 81 3.28 -4.79 15.95
C LEU A 81 4.59 -5.29 16.61
N GLU A 82 4.56 -5.57 17.91
CA GLU A 82 5.71 -6.12 18.63
C GLU A 82 6.20 -7.45 18.05
N ARG A 83 5.27 -8.33 17.65
CA ARG A 83 5.60 -9.62 17.04
C ARG A 83 6.22 -9.48 15.65
N VAL A 84 5.71 -8.57 14.82
CA VAL A 84 6.34 -8.27 13.51
C VAL A 84 7.76 -7.74 13.69
N ILE A 85 7.96 -6.84 14.66
CA ILE A 85 9.29 -6.29 14.97
C ILE A 85 10.23 -7.40 15.46
N ALA A 86 9.78 -8.23 16.40
CA ALA A 86 10.56 -9.33 16.96
C ALA A 86 10.92 -10.40 15.90
N ALA A 87 10.03 -10.60 14.93
CA ALA A 87 10.28 -11.48 13.79
C ALA A 87 11.34 -10.93 12.81
N GLY A 88 11.69 -9.65 12.91
CA GLY A 88 12.70 -9.02 12.07
C GLY A 88 12.22 -8.76 10.64
N ALA A 89 10.95 -8.38 10.45
CA ALA A 89 10.47 -7.97 9.13
C ALA A 89 11.26 -6.78 8.59
N ASP A 90 11.66 -6.79 7.33
CA ASP A 90 12.40 -5.68 6.72
C ASP A 90 11.48 -4.47 6.44
N HIS A 91 10.19 -4.77 6.25
CA HIS A 91 9.16 -3.84 5.82
C HIS A 91 7.82 -4.23 6.47
N VAL A 92 7.01 -3.25 6.82
CA VAL A 92 5.70 -3.46 7.43
C VAL A 92 4.70 -2.58 6.70
N SER A 93 3.64 -3.19 6.17
CA SER A 93 2.50 -2.47 5.61
C SER A 93 1.42 -2.40 6.69
N VAL A 94 0.89 -1.22 6.98
CA VAL A 94 -0.22 -0.98 7.90
C VAL A 94 -1.35 -0.35 7.08
N TYR A 95 -2.35 -1.17 6.76
CA TYR A 95 -3.52 -0.73 6.01
C TYR A 95 -4.66 -0.37 6.94
N ASP A 96 -5.37 0.70 6.62
CA ASP A 96 -6.66 0.96 7.23
C ASP A 96 -7.71 0.04 6.61
N LEU A 97 -8.62 -0.49 7.42
CA LEU A 97 -9.69 -1.32 6.89
C LEU A 97 -10.63 -0.48 6.04
N GLN A 98 -10.73 -0.83 4.76
CA GLN A 98 -11.75 -0.27 3.86
C GLN A 98 -12.85 -1.29 3.59
N VAL A 99 -14.08 -0.94 3.95
CA VAL A 99 -15.26 -1.80 3.76
C VAL A 99 -15.90 -1.52 2.41
N GLU A 100 -15.41 -2.22 1.38
CA GLU A 100 -15.77 -1.95 -0.02
C GLU A 100 -17.09 -2.60 -0.45
N ALA A 101 -17.99 -1.81 -1.04
CA ALA A 101 -19.27 -2.28 -1.54
C ALA A 101 -19.12 -3.42 -2.56
N GLY A 102 -19.98 -4.44 -2.45
CA GLY A 102 -19.96 -5.61 -3.33
C GLY A 102 -18.96 -6.70 -2.92
N THR A 103 -18.14 -6.48 -1.89
CA THR A 103 -17.30 -7.54 -1.31
C THR A 103 -18.07 -8.47 -0.39
N ALA A 104 -17.47 -9.63 -0.06
CA ALA A 104 -18.01 -10.50 0.97
C ALA A 104 -18.00 -9.84 2.35
N PHE A 105 -16.96 -9.04 2.62
CA PHE A 105 -16.78 -8.35 3.89
C PHE A 105 -17.83 -7.26 4.11
N TYR A 106 -18.20 -6.51 3.07
CA TYR A 106 -19.29 -5.53 3.12
C TYR A 106 -20.64 -6.17 3.46
N ARG A 107 -20.90 -7.42 3.05
CA ARG A 107 -22.13 -8.11 3.48
C ARG A 107 -22.16 -8.41 4.98
N TRP A 108 -21.01 -8.44 5.63
CA TRP A 108 -20.90 -8.66 7.06
C TRP A 108 -20.91 -7.33 7.80
N TYR A 109 -20.07 -6.38 7.42
CA TYR A 109 -19.79 -5.17 8.19
C TYR A 109 -20.05 -3.86 7.44
N GLY A 110 -20.63 -3.90 6.23
CA GLY A 110 -21.02 -2.69 5.51
C GLY A 110 -22.22 -2.00 6.15
N GLU A 111 -22.36 -0.71 5.90
CA GLU A 111 -23.50 0.07 6.39
C GLU A 111 -24.83 -0.42 5.79
N ASP A 112 -25.84 -0.56 6.63
CA ASP A 112 -27.23 -0.79 6.24
C ASP A 112 -27.93 0.51 5.79
N ALA A 113 -29.21 0.41 5.43
CA ALA A 113 -29.99 1.56 4.95
C ALA A 113 -30.15 2.70 5.98
N THR A 114 -29.76 2.48 7.24
CA THR A 114 -29.79 3.47 8.33
C THR A 114 -28.41 4.07 8.63
N GLY A 115 -27.36 3.65 7.90
CA GLY A 115 -25.99 4.06 8.14
C GLY A 115 -25.34 3.35 9.33
N LYS A 116 -25.88 2.20 9.76
CA LYS A 116 -25.31 1.37 10.83
C LYS A 116 -24.70 0.11 10.23
N ASP A 117 -23.55 -0.32 10.74
CA ASP A 117 -22.93 -1.57 10.30
C ASP A 117 -23.89 -2.76 10.41
N ALA A 118 -23.96 -3.57 9.34
CA ALA A 118 -24.79 -4.77 9.28
C ALA A 118 -24.42 -5.80 10.36
N LYS A 119 -23.18 -5.75 10.86
CA LYS A 119 -22.70 -6.49 12.03
C LYS A 119 -21.86 -5.55 12.88
N GLU A 120 -22.19 -5.46 14.15
CA GLU A 120 -21.44 -4.67 15.12
C GLU A 120 -20.04 -5.26 15.36
N GLY A 121 -19.08 -4.40 15.69
CA GLY A 121 -17.76 -4.80 16.17
C GLY A 121 -16.56 -4.28 15.37
N LEU A 122 -16.78 -3.40 14.39
CA LEU A 122 -15.69 -2.57 13.86
C LEU A 122 -15.28 -1.54 14.91
N PRO A 123 -13.97 -1.29 15.08
CA PRO A 123 -13.50 -0.12 15.82
C PRO A 123 -14.03 1.15 15.18
N SER A 124 -14.25 2.17 16.01
CA SER A 124 -14.54 3.53 15.57
C SER A 124 -13.40 4.14 14.75
N GLU A 125 -13.69 5.25 14.05
CA GLU A 125 -12.67 6.03 13.34
C GLU A 125 -11.57 6.52 14.29
N ASP A 126 -11.93 6.99 15.49
CA ASP A 126 -10.97 7.44 16.50
C ASP A 126 -10.06 6.30 16.97
N GLU A 127 -10.62 5.11 17.23
CA GLU A 127 -9.83 3.94 17.62
C GLU A 127 -8.89 3.48 16.49
N SER A 128 -9.35 3.55 15.24
CA SER A 128 -8.53 3.20 14.07
C SER A 128 -7.41 4.23 13.85
N ALA A 129 -7.68 5.51 14.05
CA ALA A 129 -6.67 6.57 14.03
C ALA A 129 -5.61 6.37 15.14
N ASP A 130 -6.04 5.99 16.35
CA ASP A 130 -5.11 5.67 17.45
C ASP A 130 -4.23 4.46 17.13
N MET A 131 -4.75 3.45 16.43
CA MET A 131 -3.95 2.33 15.95
C MET A 131 -2.85 2.78 14.97
N PHE A 132 -3.15 3.73 14.07
CA PHE A 132 -2.14 4.30 13.17
C PHE A 132 -1.06 5.08 13.91
N ARG A 133 -1.45 5.96 14.85
CA ARG A 133 -0.49 6.70 15.70
C ARG A 133 0.42 5.74 16.46
N ASP A 134 -0.16 4.68 17.02
CA ASP A 134 0.56 3.65 17.76
C ASP A 134 1.51 2.85 16.85
N ALA A 135 1.12 2.57 15.61
CA ALA A 135 1.98 1.92 14.62
C ALA A 135 3.18 2.79 14.27
N SER A 136 2.95 4.06 13.94
CA SER A 136 4.01 4.98 13.57
C SER A 136 5.00 5.19 14.71
N ALA A 137 4.52 5.45 15.93
CA ALA A 137 5.37 5.60 17.11
C ALA A 137 6.25 4.36 17.36
N THR A 138 5.71 3.16 17.15
CA THR A 138 6.36 1.91 17.58
C THR A 138 7.30 1.36 16.53
N LEU A 139 6.87 1.37 15.27
CA LEU A 139 7.73 1.02 14.15
C LEU A 139 8.85 2.07 14.04
N GLY A 140 8.55 3.35 14.21
CA GLY A 140 9.53 4.44 14.31
C GLY A 140 10.56 4.22 15.42
N ALA A 141 10.11 3.92 16.64
CA ALA A 141 11.00 3.60 17.77
C ALA A 141 11.86 2.35 17.52
N ALA A 142 11.34 1.39 16.75
CA ALA A 142 12.09 0.22 16.32
C ALA A 142 13.01 0.50 15.12
N GLY A 143 13.09 1.74 14.62
CA GLY A 143 13.98 2.14 13.52
C GLY A 143 13.46 1.81 12.12
N TYR A 144 12.14 1.68 11.96
CA TYR A 144 11.51 1.71 10.66
C TYR A 144 11.18 3.16 10.28
N GLU A 145 11.41 3.49 9.02
CA GLU A 145 11.04 4.75 8.41
C GLU A 145 9.64 4.65 7.83
N HIS A 146 8.73 5.54 8.24
CA HIS A 146 7.45 5.79 7.57
C HIS A 146 7.76 6.54 6.27
N TYR A 147 7.68 5.84 5.12
CA TYR A 147 8.11 6.42 3.84
C TYR A 147 6.96 6.73 2.87
N GLU A 148 5.79 6.15 3.14
CA GLU A 148 4.54 6.40 2.45
C GLU A 148 3.37 5.99 3.35
N VAL A 149 2.18 6.52 3.04
CA VAL A 149 0.94 6.43 3.83
C VAL A 149 0.79 5.15 4.65
N SER A 150 0.96 3.99 4.02
CA SER A 150 0.67 2.69 4.63
C SER A 150 1.91 1.83 4.85
N SER A 151 3.14 2.35 4.68
CA SER A 151 4.33 1.50 4.79
C SER A 151 5.49 2.09 5.58
N TYR A 152 6.09 1.18 6.33
CA TYR A 152 7.26 1.38 7.15
C TYR A 152 8.38 0.45 6.68
N ALA A 153 9.61 0.92 6.63
CA ALA A 153 10.74 0.10 6.17
C ALA A 153 11.99 0.34 7.01
N LYS A 154 12.78 -0.72 7.23
CA LYS A 154 14.17 -0.53 7.65
C LYS A 154 14.94 0.25 6.58
N PRO A 155 16.02 0.97 6.94
CA PRO A 155 16.87 1.63 5.97
C PRO A 155 17.30 0.69 4.84
N GLY A 156 17.08 1.09 3.59
CA GLY A 156 17.39 0.29 2.40
C GLY A 156 16.37 -0.80 2.05
N ALA A 157 15.30 -0.97 2.83
CA ALA A 157 14.25 -1.98 2.62
C ALA A 157 12.94 -1.42 2.05
N ARG A 158 12.87 -0.11 1.72
CA ARG A 158 11.69 0.48 1.09
C ARG A 158 11.28 -0.30 -0.16
N CYS A 159 9.99 -0.54 -0.35
CA CYS A 159 9.48 -1.36 -1.45
C CYS A 159 9.59 -0.62 -2.79
N LYS A 160 10.51 -1.06 -3.66
CA LYS A 160 10.67 -0.51 -5.03
C LYS A 160 9.38 -0.59 -5.85
N HIS A 161 8.60 -1.66 -5.67
CA HIS A 161 7.32 -1.82 -6.38
C HIS A 161 6.32 -0.74 -5.97
N ASN A 162 6.12 -0.49 -4.66
CA ASN A 162 5.25 0.58 -4.17
C ASN A 162 5.74 1.94 -4.68
N GLN A 163 7.06 2.19 -4.64
CA GLN A 163 7.64 3.46 -5.09
C GLN A 163 7.35 3.77 -6.56
N ILE A 164 7.30 2.76 -7.44
CA ILE A 164 6.94 2.97 -8.86
C ILE A 164 5.55 3.62 -8.98
N TYR A 165 4.57 3.16 -8.18
CA TYR A 165 3.23 3.75 -8.15
C TYR A 165 3.28 5.17 -7.57
N TRP A 166 3.95 5.37 -6.44
CA TRP A 166 4.03 6.69 -5.79
C TRP A 166 4.83 7.72 -6.57
N GLN A 167 5.71 7.31 -7.47
CA GLN A 167 6.42 8.20 -8.40
C GLN A 167 5.62 8.47 -9.69
N ASN A 168 4.45 7.85 -9.83
CA ASN A 168 3.66 7.81 -11.06
C ASN A 168 4.50 7.37 -12.28
N ALA A 169 5.42 6.43 -12.07
CA ALA A 169 6.27 5.89 -13.13
C ALA A 169 5.50 4.89 -13.99
N SER A 170 6.07 4.45 -15.11
CA SER A 170 5.43 3.43 -15.96
C SER A 170 5.68 2.01 -15.46
N TRP A 171 4.70 1.13 -15.61
CA TRP A 171 4.80 -0.30 -15.32
C TRP A 171 3.92 -1.12 -16.27
N TYR A 172 4.31 -2.36 -16.47
CA TYR A 172 3.52 -3.36 -17.19
C TYR A 172 2.88 -4.33 -16.22
N GLY A 173 1.56 -4.45 -16.30
CA GLY A 173 0.79 -5.50 -15.63
C GLY A 173 0.48 -6.63 -16.61
N PHE A 174 0.61 -7.88 -16.16
CA PHE A 174 0.31 -9.08 -16.95
C PHE A 174 -0.70 -9.96 -16.22
N GLY A 175 -1.52 -10.66 -16.98
CA GLY A 175 -2.56 -11.55 -16.44
C GLY A 175 -3.97 -10.95 -16.45
N MET A 176 -4.93 -11.79 -16.07
CA MET A 176 -6.32 -11.39 -15.85
C MET A 176 -6.39 -10.28 -14.81
N SER A 177 -7.31 -9.32 -14.99
CA SER A 177 -7.51 -8.11 -14.19
C SER A 177 -6.32 -7.14 -14.06
N ALA A 178 -5.15 -7.43 -14.64
CA ALA A 178 -3.98 -6.60 -14.52
C ALA A 178 -4.11 -5.27 -15.28
N THR A 179 -3.63 -4.19 -14.68
CA THR A 179 -3.56 -2.87 -15.31
C THR A 179 -2.11 -2.47 -15.54
N SER A 180 -1.78 -2.05 -16.75
CA SER A 180 -0.51 -1.36 -17.04
C SER A 180 -0.70 0.13 -16.94
N HIS A 181 0.38 0.85 -16.64
CA HIS A 181 0.44 2.29 -16.76
C HIS A 181 1.65 2.63 -17.62
N VAL A 182 1.41 3.15 -18.82
CA VAL A 182 2.47 3.39 -19.81
C VAL A 182 2.19 4.73 -20.45
N ASN A 183 3.18 5.62 -20.46
CA ASN A 183 3.09 6.96 -21.05
C ASN A 183 1.91 7.81 -20.51
N GLY A 184 1.57 7.65 -19.23
CA GLY A 184 0.45 8.38 -18.61
C GLY A 184 -0.92 7.74 -18.85
N GLU A 185 -1.00 6.62 -19.57
CA GLU A 185 -2.26 5.92 -19.82
C GLU A 185 -2.36 4.62 -19.04
N ARG A 186 -3.54 4.35 -18.50
CA ARG A 186 -3.86 3.09 -17.84
C ARG A 186 -4.55 2.14 -18.82
N VAL A 187 -4.02 0.93 -18.93
CA VAL A 187 -4.54 -0.13 -19.80
C VAL A 187 -4.96 -1.32 -18.94
N ALA A 188 -6.27 -1.46 -18.72
CA ALA A 188 -6.85 -2.54 -17.93
C ALA A 188 -7.14 -3.79 -18.77
N ARG A 189 -7.05 -4.96 -18.14
CA ARG A 189 -7.32 -6.27 -18.74
C ARG A 189 -8.64 -6.80 -18.21
N PRO A 190 -9.37 -7.63 -18.97
CA PRO A 190 -10.63 -8.17 -18.51
C PRO A 190 -10.51 -8.87 -17.15
N ARG A 191 -11.50 -8.65 -16.30
CA ARG A 191 -11.55 -9.20 -14.94
C ARG A 191 -12.14 -10.60 -14.88
N LYS A 192 -12.97 -10.96 -15.86
CA LYS A 192 -13.62 -12.27 -15.95
C LYS A 192 -12.78 -13.21 -16.79
N MET A 193 -12.70 -14.46 -16.36
CA MET A 193 -11.87 -15.47 -17.00
C MET A 193 -12.22 -15.68 -18.48
N GLY A 194 -13.50 -15.79 -18.83
CA GLY A 194 -13.93 -15.97 -20.23
C GLY A 194 -13.52 -14.78 -21.12
N ASP A 195 -13.77 -13.56 -20.67
CA ASP A 195 -13.40 -12.34 -21.38
C ASP A 195 -11.88 -12.20 -21.53
N TYR A 196 -11.13 -12.64 -20.51
CA TYR A 196 -9.67 -12.63 -20.55
C TYR A 196 -9.10 -13.63 -21.56
N TYR A 197 -9.65 -14.85 -21.65
CA TYR A 197 -9.25 -15.81 -22.69
C TYR A 197 -9.55 -15.28 -24.08
N ALA A 198 -10.75 -14.73 -24.31
CA ALA A 198 -11.10 -14.11 -25.59
C ALA A 198 -10.17 -12.96 -25.97
N TYR A 199 -9.77 -12.15 -24.97
CA TYR A 199 -8.77 -11.08 -25.13
C TYR A 199 -7.40 -11.62 -25.53
N VAL A 200 -6.91 -12.69 -24.89
CA VAL A 200 -5.63 -13.32 -25.24
C VAL A 200 -5.68 -13.90 -26.66
N ASP A 201 -6.73 -14.64 -27.00
CA ASP A 201 -6.90 -15.23 -28.34
C ASP A 201 -6.91 -14.17 -29.43
N ALA A 202 -7.56 -13.03 -29.18
CA ALA A 202 -7.58 -11.90 -30.11
C ALA A 202 -6.18 -11.28 -30.28
N LEU A 203 -5.42 -11.11 -29.20
CA LEU A 203 -4.03 -10.63 -29.26
C LEU A 203 -3.13 -11.59 -30.06
N GLU A 204 -3.26 -12.91 -29.86
CA GLU A 204 -2.48 -13.91 -30.61
C GLU A 204 -2.80 -13.90 -32.12
N ARG A 205 -4.03 -13.53 -32.50
CA ARG A 205 -4.44 -13.30 -33.89
C ARG A 205 -4.00 -11.93 -34.45
N GLY A 206 -3.36 -11.08 -33.65
CA GLY A 206 -2.95 -9.74 -34.05
C GLY A 206 -4.10 -8.73 -34.13
N GLU A 207 -5.24 -9.03 -33.50
CA GLU A 207 -6.37 -8.11 -33.44
C GLU A 207 -6.07 -6.98 -32.43
N ASN A 208 -6.43 -5.74 -32.78
CA ASN A 208 -6.40 -4.66 -31.81
C ASN A 208 -7.56 -4.87 -30.83
N THR A 209 -7.26 -5.39 -29.65
CA THR A 209 -8.26 -5.67 -28.62
C THR A 209 -8.86 -4.41 -27.98
N GLY A 210 -8.43 -3.21 -28.39
CA GLY A 210 -8.87 -1.96 -27.80
C GLY A 210 -8.55 -1.96 -26.31
N ALA A 211 -7.27 -1.73 -25.98
CA ALA A 211 -6.88 -1.40 -24.61
C ALA A 211 -7.90 -0.40 -24.04
N ILE A 212 -8.56 -0.75 -22.93
CA ILE A 212 -9.47 0.17 -22.25
C ILE A 212 -8.57 1.23 -21.63
N SER A 213 -8.29 2.28 -22.41
CA SER A 213 -7.63 3.49 -21.91
C SER A 213 -8.65 4.21 -21.04
N THR A 214 -8.38 4.28 -19.75
CA THR A 214 -9.17 5.09 -18.82
C THR A 214 -8.54 6.48 -18.66
N GLY A 215 -7.96 7.03 -19.73
CA GLY A 215 -7.21 8.29 -19.70
C GLY A 215 -8.00 9.42 -19.03
N GLY A 216 -7.31 10.22 -18.20
CA GLY A 216 -7.79 11.48 -17.67
C GLY A 216 -7.24 12.67 -18.45
N ASP A 217 -7.85 13.83 -18.30
CA ASP A 217 -7.39 15.07 -18.95
C ASP A 217 -6.08 15.56 -18.31
N ALA A 218 -5.40 16.55 -18.92
CA ALA A 218 -4.12 17.08 -18.40
C ALA A 218 -4.22 17.61 -16.94
N SER A 219 -5.39 18.11 -16.53
CA SER A 219 -5.67 18.50 -15.15
C SER A 219 -5.65 17.30 -14.19
N ASP A 220 -6.11 16.14 -14.64
CA ASP A 220 -6.10 14.92 -13.83
C ASP A 220 -4.66 14.42 -13.61
N ALA A 221 -3.77 14.63 -14.59
CA ALA A 221 -2.37 14.23 -14.48
C ALA A 221 -1.58 15.06 -13.44
N LEU A 222 -1.84 16.37 -13.36
CA LEU A 222 -1.23 17.22 -12.34
C LEU A 222 -1.75 16.84 -10.94
N PHE A 223 -3.08 16.74 -10.80
CA PHE A 223 -3.71 16.37 -9.53
C PHE A 223 -3.22 14.99 -9.05
N GLU A 224 -3.16 14.01 -9.94
CA GLU A 224 -2.62 12.68 -9.65
C GLU A 224 -1.15 12.74 -9.22
N HIS A 225 -0.33 13.55 -9.89
CA HIS A 225 1.07 13.73 -9.49
C HIS A 225 1.18 14.30 -8.06
N ILE A 226 0.41 15.36 -7.75
CA ILE A 226 0.36 15.96 -6.41
C ILE A 226 -0.07 14.90 -5.39
N MET A 227 -1.18 14.20 -5.65
CA MET A 227 -1.75 13.18 -4.77
C MET A 227 -0.78 12.03 -4.50
N LEU A 228 -0.07 11.54 -5.52
CA LEU A 228 0.87 10.42 -5.35
C LEU A 228 2.15 10.86 -4.64
N ARG A 229 2.69 12.05 -4.96
CA ARG A 229 3.95 12.52 -4.37
C ARG A 229 3.83 12.96 -2.92
N LEU A 230 2.77 13.71 -2.58
CA LEU A 230 2.57 14.20 -1.21
C LEU A 230 2.13 13.12 -0.22
N ARG A 231 1.81 11.91 -0.71
CA ARG A 231 1.58 10.68 0.07
C ARG A 231 2.86 9.94 0.46
N THR A 232 4.01 10.54 0.18
CA THR A 232 5.32 9.98 0.55
C THR A 232 6.09 10.98 1.39
N SER A 233 6.90 10.47 2.32
CA SER A 233 7.80 11.32 3.10
C SER A 233 8.77 12.08 2.19
N ASP A 234 9.13 11.52 1.02
CA ASP A 234 9.98 12.14 -0.03
C ASP A 234 9.42 13.46 -0.60
N GLY A 235 8.11 13.67 -0.54
CA GLY A 235 7.44 14.86 -1.05
C GLY A 235 7.49 15.02 -2.58
N MET A 236 7.21 16.24 -3.03
CA MET A 236 7.06 16.63 -4.43
C MET A 236 8.14 17.61 -4.86
N ASN A 237 8.89 17.26 -5.91
CA ASN A 237 9.89 18.13 -6.51
C ASN A 237 9.21 19.16 -7.45
N LEU A 238 9.24 20.43 -7.08
CA LEU A 238 8.57 21.51 -7.81
C LEU A 238 9.29 21.90 -9.11
N ASP A 239 10.58 21.62 -9.24
CA ASP A 239 11.30 21.85 -10.49
C ASP A 239 10.81 20.85 -11.54
N LYS A 240 10.63 19.58 -11.17
CA LYS A 240 10.01 18.55 -12.03
C LYS A 240 8.56 18.86 -12.36
N VAL A 241 7.81 19.45 -11.43
CA VAL A 241 6.45 19.93 -11.72
C VAL A 241 6.50 21.03 -12.77
N THR A 242 7.41 22.00 -12.62
CA THR A 242 7.60 23.09 -13.59
C THR A 242 7.98 22.55 -14.96
N GLU A 243 8.91 21.59 -15.03
CA GLU A 243 9.32 20.96 -16.29
C GLU A 243 8.16 20.23 -17.00
N ARG A 244 7.30 19.55 -16.24
CA ARG A 244 6.24 18.69 -16.80
C ARG A 244 4.91 19.43 -17.05
N PHE A 245 4.56 20.37 -16.20
CA PHE A 245 3.24 21.03 -16.17
C PHE A 245 3.31 22.56 -16.35
N GLY A 246 4.51 23.14 -16.36
CA GLY A 246 4.74 24.57 -16.59
C GLY A 246 4.77 25.41 -15.31
N GLU A 247 5.34 26.61 -15.41
CA GLU A 247 5.51 27.55 -14.28
C GLU A 247 4.19 27.96 -13.62
N GLN A 248 3.12 28.07 -14.41
CA GLN A 248 1.80 28.46 -13.90
C GLN A 248 1.25 27.40 -12.92
N ALA A 249 1.44 26.11 -13.20
CA ALA A 249 1.01 25.03 -12.31
C ALA A 249 1.78 25.07 -10.98
N THR A 250 3.10 25.29 -11.04
CA THR A 250 3.94 25.43 -9.83
C THR A 250 3.50 26.62 -8.99
N LYS A 251 3.17 27.75 -9.62
CA LYS A 251 2.66 28.93 -8.93
C LYS A 251 1.31 28.66 -8.25
N GLU A 252 0.40 27.98 -8.92
CA GLU A 252 -0.91 27.62 -8.34
C GLU A 252 -0.75 26.69 -7.12
N ILE A 253 0.19 25.75 -7.17
CA ILE A 253 0.55 24.93 -6.01
C ILE A 253 1.12 25.78 -4.88
N ASP A 254 2.04 26.69 -5.18
CA ASP A 254 2.63 27.58 -4.18
C ASP A 254 1.56 28.43 -3.48
N ASP A 255 0.67 29.04 -4.26
CA ASP A 255 -0.43 29.87 -3.77
C ASP A 255 -1.41 29.04 -2.93
N ALA A 256 -1.73 27.81 -3.34
CA ALA A 256 -2.62 26.90 -2.62
C ALA A 256 -2.03 26.39 -1.29
N VAL A 257 -0.72 26.16 -1.25
CA VAL A 257 -0.02 25.62 -0.07
C VAL A 257 0.36 26.73 0.92
N ALA A 258 0.50 27.98 0.47
CA ALA A 258 0.93 29.10 1.30
C ALA A 258 0.21 29.22 2.67
N PRO A 259 -1.13 29.03 2.79
CA PRO A 259 -1.82 29.10 4.07
C PRO A 259 -1.45 27.96 5.06
N PHE A 260 -0.87 26.87 4.55
CA PHE A 260 -0.58 25.64 5.30
C PHE A 260 0.91 25.48 5.64
N LEU A 261 1.76 26.40 5.17
CA LEU A 261 3.20 26.37 5.45
C LEU A 261 3.47 26.58 6.94
N GLY A 262 4.46 25.85 7.45
CA GLY A 262 4.86 25.85 8.86
C GLY A 262 4.25 24.67 9.61
N GLU A 263 2.93 24.66 9.79
CA GLU A 263 2.25 23.59 10.55
C GLU A 263 2.08 22.31 9.73
N TYR A 264 1.53 22.40 8.51
CA TYR A 264 1.16 21.20 7.73
C TYR A 264 2.10 20.91 6.57
N ALA A 265 2.83 21.91 6.08
CA ALA A 265 3.73 21.76 4.94
C ALA A 265 4.99 22.59 5.09
N ARG A 266 6.03 22.20 4.36
CA ARG A 266 7.31 22.93 4.31
C ARG A 266 7.99 22.78 2.96
N TYR A 267 8.77 23.80 2.60
CA TYR A 267 9.73 23.70 1.51
C TYR A 267 11.09 23.29 2.04
N GLU A 268 11.75 22.41 1.30
CA GLU A 268 13.13 22.01 1.53
C GLU A 268 13.93 22.10 0.24
N THR A 269 15.23 22.29 0.36
CA THR A 269 16.16 22.15 -0.75
C THR A 269 16.78 20.77 -0.68
N SER A 270 16.64 19.99 -1.75
CA SER A 270 17.26 18.68 -1.88
C SER A 270 18.78 18.80 -1.74
N ALA A 271 19.36 18.00 -0.85
CA ALA A 271 20.81 17.98 -0.65
C ALA A 271 21.57 17.32 -1.82
N GLU A 272 20.89 16.54 -2.66
CA GLU A 272 21.50 15.79 -3.76
C GLU A 272 21.70 16.67 -5.01
N ASP A 273 20.71 17.49 -5.35
CA ASP A 273 20.66 18.22 -6.62
C ASP A 273 20.22 19.68 -6.47
N GLY A 274 19.95 20.16 -5.25
CA GLY A 274 19.52 21.54 -5.00
C GLY A 274 18.08 21.83 -5.39
N SER A 275 17.31 20.80 -5.76
CA SER A 275 15.93 21.00 -6.21
C SER A 275 14.98 21.44 -5.09
N ARG A 276 13.93 22.18 -5.45
CA ARG A 276 12.92 22.63 -4.49
C ARG A 276 11.89 21.53 -4.23
N ILE A 277 11.80 21.06 -3.00
CA ILE A 277 10.89 20.00 -2.57
C ILE A 277 9.79 20.58 -1.67
N LEU A 278 8.52 20.31 -2.01
CA LEU A 278 7.39 20.48 -1.11
C LEU A 278 7.14 19.18 -0.34
N ARG A 279 7.15 19.23 0.99
CA ARG A 279 6.78 18.11 1.87
C ARG A 279 5.61 18.49 2.76
N LEU A 280 4.80 17.49 3.11
CA LEU A 280 3.88 17.60 4.23
C LEU A 280 4.61 17.27 5.53
N ASN A 281 4.16 17.86 6.63
CA ASN A 281 4.66 17.56 7.96
C ASN A 281 3.93 16.35 8.54
N ASP A 282 4.68 15.48 9.19
CA ASP A 282 4.13 14.34 9.92
C ASP A 282 3.79 14.76 11.35
N LEU A 283 2.56 15.27 11.55
CA LEU A 283 2.15 15.83 12.83
C LEU A 283 1.75 14.74 13.84
N GLU A 284 1.31 13.57 13.39
CA GLU A 284 0.79 12.50 14.26
C GLU A 284 1.19 11.08 13.80
N GLY A 285 2.19 10.92 12.94
CA GLY A 285 2.58 9.61 12.44
C GLY A 285 1.69 9.11 11.30
N PHE A 286 1.07 10.03 10.55
CA PHE A 286 0.23 9.70 9.40
C PHE A 286 0.99 9.79 8.07
N LEU A 287 2.25 10.24 8.06
CA LEU A 287 3.05 10.34 6.82
C LEU A 287 4.56 10.17 6.97
#